data_AF-A0A8T1V7N1-F1
#
_entry.id   AF-A0A8T1V7N1-F1
#
_cell.length_a   1.000
_cell.length_b   1.000
_cell.length_c   1.000
_cell.angle_alpha   90.00
_cell.angle_beta   90.00
_cell.angle_gamma   90.00
#
_symmetry.space_group_name_H-M   'P 1'
#
loop_
_entity.id
_entity.type
_entity.pdbx_description
1 polymer ?
#
loop_
_entity_poly.entity_id
_entity_poly.type
_entity_poly.pdbx_seq_one_letter_code
_entity_poly.pdbx_strand_id
1 'polypeptide(L)'
;MPPHEAPVDYVDENVKLLVQEGPEAQSSVDTKKQAKASETASAPTKILFLDGVRGLAAILVVTQHSHEYMQDIDLGSCSVDAFFVLSSFLLTMLFMKKSIRLLEQGANYKKWAFTLADYFSKRFFRVYPLFALTVIVLWILSDDDKMQYYLMEEPEKFDLFKVLTFDFDQRHFVLWTLPLEITYYFFIPVFVVAVLKMREYWWISLFPSYAWIVYEGLYTLRWNHMDLMTHAPTFLAGSMAAVIFVKSDAWIKSNKFTFRPLHLLMIRAIESLTVLLLLSVAFQGLLFTWVHENITPDVPGMPFVSVHLTIIIVVEMLAPSCISRMFEWSMLRYWGKVSFSVYLLHGFVIYNETISSQPSYYDRVFARIALVLLLSTATYHAVERPSQLLAGYITRYLAKQETMQ
;
A
#
# COMPACT_ATOMS: atom_id res chain seq x y z
N MET A 1 -13.13 -55.93 -30.94
CA MET A 1 -12.83 -57.00 -31.92
C MET A 1 -14.07 -57.20 -32.79
N PRO A 2 -13.95 -57.21 -34.12
CA PRO A 2 -13.20 -56.25 -34.94
C PRO A 2 -14.18 -55.49 -35.87
N PRO A 3 -14.02 -55.43 -37.22
CA PRO A 3 -13.53 -54.29 -38.03
C PRO A 3 -14.70 -53.53 -38.74
N HIS A 4 -14.58 -52.56 -39.67
CA HIS A 4 -13.68 -52.30 -40.81
C HIS A 4 -13.82 -50.83 -41.33
N GLU A 5 -12.81 -50.39 -42.10
CA GLU A 5 -12.86 -49.49 -43.28
C GLU A 5 -13.53 -48.09 -43.30
N ALA A 6 -12.75 -47.10 -43.77
CA ALA A 6 -13.21 -45.94 -44.54
C ALA A 6 -13.15 -46.29 -46.06
N PRO A 7 -13.89 -45.61 -46.97
CA PRO A 7 -13.33 -44.41 -47.67
C PRO A 7 -14.42 -43.36 -48.15
N VAL A 8 -14.09 -42.08 -48.48
CA VAL A 8 -13.98 -41.43 -49.85
C VAL A 8 -15.32 -41.36 -50.65
N ASP A 9 -15.87 -40.23 -51.18
CA ASP A 9 -15.48 -38.78 -51.21
C ASP A 9 -16.59 -37.85 -51.82
N TYR A 10 -16.38 -36.52 -51.88
CA TYR A 10 -17.10 -35.44 -52.65
C TYR A 10 -18.58 -35.13 -52.30
N VAL A 11 -19.20 -33.95 -52.50
CA VAL A 11 -19.04 -32.77 -53.43
C VAL A 11 -19.38 -31.48 -52.62
N ASP A 12 -18.50 -30.48 -52.45
CA ASP A 12 -18.26 -29.24 -53.23
C ASP A 12 -19.44 -28.24 -53.39
N GLU A 13 -19.26 -27.00 -52.90
CA GLU A 13 -19.70 -25.80 -53.64
C GLU A 13 -18.88 -24.52 -53.28
N ASN A 14 -17.87 -24.23 -54.10
CA ASN A 14 -17.41 -22.90 -54.58
C ASN A 14 -17.00 -21.77 -53.59
N VAL A 15 -15.72 -21.35 -53.48
CA VAL A 15 -14.90 -20.52 -54.42
C VAL A 15 -15.29 -19.02 -54.42
N LYS A 16 -14.46 -18.04 -53.99
CA LYS A 16 -13.16 -17.55 -54.53
C LYS A 16 -12.38 -16.82 -53.40
N LEU A 17 -11.11 -17.10 -53.07
CA LEU A 17 -9.85 -16.80 -53.79
C LEU A 17 -9.64 -15.33 -54.21
N LEU A 18 -8.60 -14.70 -53.63
CA LEU A 18 -7.44 -14.21 -54.39
C LEU A 18 -6.20 -14.09 -53.48
N VAL A 19 -5.15 -14.84 -53.83
CA VAL A 19 -3.79 -14.76 -53.31
C VAL A 19 -2.90 -14.22 -54.44
N GLN A 20 -1.79 -13.56 -54.11
CA GLN A 20 -0.69 -13.41 -55.04
C GLN A 20 0.65 -13.64 -54.31
N GLU A 21 1.42 -14.60 -54.80
CA GLU A 21 2.68 -15.08 -54.20
C GLU A 21 3.88 -14.92 -55.15
N GLY A 22 5.07 -14.90 -54.55
CA GLY A 22 6.29 -15.43 -55.16
C GLY A 22 7.51 -14.48 -55.15
N PRO A 23 8.76 -15.00 -55.15
CA PRO A 23 9.20 -16.37 -54.92
C PRO A 23 10.26 -16.52 -53.80
N GLU A 24 10.75 -17.75 -53.62
CA GLU A 24 11.62 -18.23 -52.52
C GLU A 24 13.06 -17.65 -52.50
N ALA A 25 13.65 -17.50 -51.30
CA ALA A 25 14.92 -18.14 -50.88
C ALA A 25 15.57 -17.49 -49.63
N GLN A 26 16.27 -18.30 -48.82
CA GLN A 26 17.20 -17.90 -47.71
C GLN A 26 16.56 -17.23 -46.47
N SER A 27 17.06 -17.36 -45.23
CA SER A 27 17.88 -18.41 -44.58
C SER A 27 17.94 -18.14 -43.06
N SER A 28 17.63 -19.12 -42.20
CA SER A 28 18.22 -19.31 -40.85
C SER A 28 18.29 -18.16 -39.81
N VAL A 29 17.54 -17.06 -39.91
CA VAL A 29 17.70 -15.90 -38.97
C VAL A 29 16.75 -15.95 -37.76
N ASP A 30 15.53 -16.47 -37.88
CA ASP A 30 14.49 -16.25 -36.85
C ASP A 30 14.63 -17.07 -35.55
N THR A 31 15.27 -18.24 -35.59
CA THR A 31 15.45 -19.09 -34.39
C THR A 31 16.28 -18.40 -33.29
N LYS A 32 17.14 -17.44 -33.64
CA LYS A 32 17.94 -16.66 -32.66
C LYS A 32 17.19 -15.48 -32.03
N LYS A 33 16.04 -15.05 -32.57
CA LYS A 33 15.23 -13.97 -31.97
C LYS A 33 14.30 -14.49 -30.87
N GLN A 34 13.71 -15.67 -31.02
CA GLN A 34 12.86 -16.27 -29.97
C GLN A 34 13.65 -16.70 -28.73
N ALA A 35 14.88 -17.20 -28.89
CA ALA A 35 15.72 -17.63 -27.76
C ALA A 35 16.15 -16.50 -26.81
N LYS A 36 16.02 -15.22 -27.20
CA LYS A 36 16.47 -14.07 -26.39
C LYS A 36 15.35 -13.32 -25.67
N ALA A 37 14.10 -13.79 -25.78
CA ALA A 37 12.92 -13.24 -25.10
C ALA A 37 12.60 -13.89 -23.75
N SER A 38 13.34 -14.93 -23.34
CA SER A 38 12.99 -15.77 -22.17
C SER A 38 13.53 -15.26 -20.82
N GLU A 39 14.34 -14.20 -20.79
CA GLU A 39 14.95 -13.66 -19.54
C GLU A 39 14.73 -12.16 -19.33
N THR A 40 13.60 -11.61 -19.78
CA THR A 40 13.09 -10.40 -19.14
C THR A 40 12.61 -10.75 -17.74
N ALA A 41 13.48 -10.55 -16.74
CA ALA A 41 13.17 -10.70 -15.32
C ALA A 41 11.80 -10.07 -15.03
N SER A 42 10.83 -10.90 -14.60
CA SER A 42 9.44 -10.50 -14.46
C SER A 42 9.33 -9.24 -13.60
N ALA A 43 8.92 -8.12 -14.22
CA ALA A 43 8.66 -6.89 -13.50
C ALA A 43 7.69 -7.20 -12.34
N PRO A 44 7.95 -6.72 -11.11
CA PRO A 44 7.15 -7.13 -9.96
C PRO A 44 5.70 -6.74 -10.20
N THR A 45 4.81 -7.75 -10.23
CA THR A 45 3.37 -7.56 -10.46
C THR A 45 2.84 -6.52 -9.50
N LYS A 46 2.53 -5.33 -10.02
CA LYS A 46 2.01 -4.24 -9.20
C LYS A 46 0.60 -4.61 -8.78
N ILE A 47 0.37 -4.75 -7.48
CA ILE A 47 -0.94 -5.09 -6.93
C ILE A 47 -1.81 -3.84 -7.02
N LEU A 48 -2.61 -3.76 -8.08
CA LEU A 48 -3.26 -2.51 -8.51
C LEU A 48 -4.31 -2.01 -7.52
N PHE A 49 -5.08 -2.90 -6.90
CA PHE A 49 -6.10 -2.51 -5.93
C PHE A 49 -5.52 -1.85 -4.67
N LEU A 50 -4.30 -2.23 -4.24
CA LEU A 50 -3.65 -1.61 -3.06
C LEU A 50 -3.23 -0.15 -3.31
N ASP A 51 -2.98 0.24 -4.56
CA ASP A 51 -2.89 1.67 -4.91
C ASP A 51 -4.26 2.33 -4.74
N GLY A 52 -5.35 1.69 -5.15
CA GLY A 52 -6.70 2.19 -4.98
C GLY A 52 -7.09 2.45 -3.52
N VAL A 53 -6.78 1.52 -2.61
CA VAL A 53 -7.04 1.69 -1.17
C VAL A 53 -6.23 2.87 -0.60
N ARG A 54 -4.96 3.04 -1.01
CA ARG A 54 -4.18 4.26 -0.68
C ARG A 54 -4.81 5.53 -1.21
N GLY A 55 -5.40 5.48 -2.41
CA GLY A 55 -6.09 6.62 -3.01
C GLY A 55 -7.33 7.04 -2.24
N LEU A 56 -8.14 6.06 -1.81
CA LEU A 56 -9.28 6.33 -0.93
C LEU A 56 -8.81 6.92 0.41
N ALA A 57 -7.79 6.34 1.05
CA ALA A 57 -7.23 6.89 2.30
C ALA A 57 -6.72 8.34 2.12
N ALA A 58 -6.09 8.66 0.99
CA ALA A 58 -5.65 10.03 0.70
C ALA A 58 -6.82 11.01 0.56
N ILE A 59 -7.92 10.59 -0.09
CA ILE A 59 -9.15 11.39 -0.21
C ILE A 59 -9.79 11.59 1.16
N LEU A 60 -9.91 10.54 1.98
CA LEU A 60 -10.51 10.59 3.31
C LEU A 60 -9.72 11.50 4.28
N VAL A 61 -8.38 11.54 4.20
CA VAL A 61 -7.56 12.53 4.93
C VAL A 61 -7.92 13.96 4.52
N VAL A 62 -8.09 14.23 3.23
CA VAL A 62 -8.50 15.56 2.71
C VAL A 62 -9.91 15.90 3.19
N THR A 63 -10.84 14.93 3.19
CA THR A 63 -12.20 15.10 3.71
C THR A 63 -12.20 15.47 5.19
N GLN A 64 -11.45 14.76 6.05
CA GLN A 64 -11.38 15.03 7.49
C GLN A 64 -10.97 16.48 7.77
N HIS A 65 -9.83 16.89 7.23
CA HIS A 65 -9.22 18.19 7.48
C HIS A 65 -9.95 19.35 6.80
N SER A 66 -10.86 19.08 5.86
CA SER A 66 -11.67 20.12 5.21
C SER A 66 -12.68 20.80 6.14
N HIS A 67 -12.98 20.18 7.28
CA HIS A 67 -14.00 20.60 8.25
C HIS A 67 -15.44 20.78 7.73
N GLU A 68 -15.74 20.31 6.51
CA GLU A 68 -17.05 20.52 5.85
C GLU A 68 -17.89 19.24 5.68
N TYR A 69 -17.33 18.07 5.97
CA TYR A 69 -17.96 16.77 5.73
C TYR A 69 -17.72 15.82 6.90
N MET A 70 -18.77 15.10 7.31
CA MET A 70 -18.66 13.90 8.17
C MET A 70 -17.77 14.12 9.40
N GLN A 71 -17.88 15.30 10.03
CA GLN A 71 -17.02 15.75 11.13
C GLN A 71 -17.34 15.06 12.46
N ASP A 72 -18.51 14.45 12.53
CA ASP A 72 -18.90 13.46 13.53
C ASP A 72 -18.04 12.19 13.47
N ILE A 73 -17.43 11.88 12.32
CA ILE A 73 -16.70 10.63 12.06
C ILE A 73 -15.19 10.88 11.94
N ASP A 74 -14.37 9.99 12.51
CA ASP A 74 -12.91 10.04 12.40
C ASP A 74 -12.39 9.24 11.19
N LEU A 75 -12.67 9.77 9.99
CA LEU A 75 -12.17 9.26 8.71
C LEU A 75 -10.65 9.44 8.58
N GLY A 76 -10.10 10.48 9.23
CA GLY A 76 -8.67 10.76 9.28
C GLY A 76 -7.88 9.59 9.88
N SER A 77 -8.26 9.13 11.07
CA SER A 77 -7.60 8.02 11.76
C SER A 77 -7.80 6.68 11.06
N CYS A 78 -9.01 6.42 10.52
CA CYS A 78 -9.23 5.25 9.65
C CYS A 78 -8.25 5.22 8.47
N SER A 79 -7.92 6.39 7.93
CA SER A 79 -7.00 6.54 6.80
C SER A 79 -5.53 6.38 7.20
N VAL A 80 -5.15 6.87 8.40
CA VAL A 80 -3.80 6.63 8.96
C VAL A 80 -3.58 5.15 9.23
N ASP A 81 -4.55 4.44 9.83
CA ASP A 81 -4.51 2.98 9.98
C ASP A 81 -4.36 2.28 8.62
N ALA A 82 -5.11 2.71 7.60
CA ALA A 82 -4.97 2.18 6.25
C ALA A 82 -3.57 2.43 5.66
N PHE A 83 -2.98 3.62 5.81
CA PHE A 83 -1.62 3.87 5.35
C PHE A 83 -0.58 2.99 6.06
N PHE A 84 -0.67 2.87 7.39
CA PHE A 84 0.24 2.03 8.19
C PHE A 84 0.13 0.54 7.83
N VAL A 85 -1.08 -0.01 7.73
CA VAL A 85 -1.33 -1.41 7.30
C VAL A 85 -0.84 -1.66 5.88
N LEU A 86 -1.16 -0.77 4.92
CA LEU A 86 -0.75 -0.93 3.51
C LEU A 86 0.76 -0.78 3.33
N SER A 87 1.41 0.02 4.18
CA SER A 87 2.85 0.15 4.21
C SER A 87 3.49 -1.13 4.76
N SER A 88 3.18 -1.52 6.00
CA SER A 88 3.78 -2.71 6.62
C SER A 88 3.50 -3.99 5.83
N PHE A 89 2.28 -4.18 5.30
CA PHE A 89 1.95 -5.32 4.43
C PHE A 89 2.85 -5.38 3.19
N LEU A 90 2.93 -4.29 2.42
CA LEU A 90 3.71 -4.31 1.17
C LEU A 90 5.22 -4.39 1.42
N LEU A 91 5.74 -3.69 2.42
CA LEU A 91 7.16 -3.77 2.79
C LEU A 91 7.52 -5.19 3.27
N THR A 92 6.75 -5.76 4.19
CA THR A 92 6.98 -7.11 4.73
C THR A 92 6.82 -8.18 3.66
N MET A 93 5.78 -8.12 2.82
CA MET A 93 5.59 -9.09 1.72
C MET A 93 6.76 -9.06 0.72
N LEU A 94 7.19 -7.86 0.29
CA LEU A 94 8.28 -7.73 -0.68
C LEU A 94 9.62 -8.15 -0.09
N PHE A 95 9.90 -7.76 1.17
CA PHE A 95 11.15 -8.14 1.84
C PHE A 95 11.17 -9.65 2.13
N MET A 96 10.07 -10.25 2.61
CA MET A 96 9.96 -11.69 2.84
C MET A 96 10.14 -12.52 1.57
N LYS A 97 9.50 -12.14 0.45
CA LYS A 97 9.71 -12.80 -0.85
C LYS A 97 11.16 -12.69 -1.35
N LYS A 98 11.86 -11.59 -1.07
CA LYS A 98 13.29 -11.44 -1.38
C LYS A 98 14.16 -12.29 -0.44
N SER A 99 13.88 -12.28 0.87
CA SER A 99 14.60 -13.06 1.89
C SER A 99 14.50 -14.57 1.70
N ILE A 100 13.33 -15.10 1.28
CA ILE A 100 13.18 -16.53 0.96
C ILE A 100 14.17 -16.93 -0.14
N ARG A 101 14.22 -16.18 -1.25
CA ARG A 101 15.17 -16.42 -2.35
C ARG A 101 16.63 -16.31 -1.92
N LEU A 102 16.95 -15.41 -0.99
CA LEU A 102 18.30 -15.31 -0.43
C LEU A 102 18.70 -16.55 0.37
N LEU A 103 17.77 -17.10 1.17
CA LEU A 103 18.02 -18.32 1.94
C LEU A 103 18.15 -19.55 1.03
N GLU A 104 17.28 -19.67 0.02
CA GLU A 104 17.36 -20.73 -1.01
C GLU A 104 18.68 -20.70 -1.78
N GLN A 105 19.24 -19.51 -2.05
CA GLN A 105 20.52 -19.31 -2.73
C GLN A 105 21.76 -19.43 -1.80
N GLY A 106 21.58 -19.73 -0.51
CA GLY A 106 22.71 -19.79 0.45
C GLY A 106 23.46 -18.45 0.60
N ALA A 107 22.75 -17.33 0.50
CA ALA A 107 23.35 -16.00 0.39
C ALA A 107 24.25 -15.61 1.59
N ASN A 108 25.50 -15.26 1.28
CA ASN A 108 26.48 -14.75 2.26
C ASN A 108 26.07 -13.36 2.81
N TYR A 109 26.64 -12.98 3.96
CA TYR A 109 26.40 -11.73 4.69
C TYR A 109 26.45 -10.47 3.79
N LYS A 110 27.41 -10.38 2.85
CA LYS A 110 27.49 -9.26 1.90
C LYS A 110 26.21 -9.06 1.07
N LYS A 111 25.59 -10.16 0.61
CA LYS A 111 24.37 -10.13 -0.21
C LYS A 111 23.13 -9.75 0.60
N TRP A 112 23.12 -10.08 1.89
CA TRP A 112 22.17 -9.52 2.85
C TRP A 112 22.37 -8.01 3.05
N ALA A 113 23.61 -7.54 3.22
CA ALA A 113 23.92 -6.12 3.35
C ALA A 113 23.49 -5.32 2.10
N PHE A 114 23.79 -5.79 0.88
CA PHE A 114 23.29 -5.19 -0.36
C PHE A 114 21.76 -5.17 -0.44
N THR A 115 21.09 -6.22 0.04
CA THR A 115 19.63 -6.29 0.08
C THR A 115 19.01 -5.30 1.06
N LEU A 116 19.63 -5.09 2.22
CA LEU A 116 19.22 -4.08 3.20
C LEU A 116 19.49 -2.66 2.67
N ALA A 117 20.65 -2.41 2.07
CA ALA A 117 20.96 -1.12 1.45
C ALA A 117 19.96 -0.76 0.33
N ASP A 118 19.64 -1.71 -0.55
CA ASP A 118 18.59 -1.57 -1.58
C ASP A 118 17.20 -1.27 -0.98
N TYR A 119 16.85 -1.94 0.12
CA TYR A 119 15.60 -1.73 0.85
C TYR A 119 15.54 -0.31 1.45
N PHE A 120 16.52 0.08 2.27
CA PHE A 120 16.53 1.39 2.94
C PHE A 120 16.66 2.54 1.95
N SER A 121 17.49 2.42 0.91
CA SER A 121 17.60 3.42 -0.17
C SER A 121 16.23 3.69 -0.81
N LYS A 122 15.48 2.64 -1.15
CA LYS A 122 14.12 2.79 -1.72
C LYS A 122 13.13 3.47 -0.78
N ARG A 123 13.30 3.39 0.54
CA ARG A 123 12.42 4.05 1.52
C ARG A 123 12.83 5.48 1.78
N PHE A 124 14.13 5.74 1.93
CA PHE A 124 14.67 7.09 2.00
C PHE A 124 14.19 7.94 0.81
N PHE A 125 14.47 7.52 -0.42
CA PHE A 125 14.04 8.25 -1.63
C PHE A 125 12.54 8.20 -1.93
N ARG A 126 11.73 7.41 -1.20
CA ARG A 126 10.27 7.41 -1.31
C ARG A 126 9.61 8.51 -0.45
N VAL A 127 10.24 8.86 0.67
CA VAL A 127 9.67 9.68 1.74
C VAL A 127 10.49 10.96 1.97
N TYR A 128 11.79 10.81 2.24
CA TYR A 128 12.62 11.88 2.80
C TYR A 128 12.79 13.11 1.88
N PRO A 129 12.98 13.01 0.55
CA PRO A 129 13.20 14.20 -0.30
C PRO A 129 12.04 15.19 -0.32
N LEU A 130 10.79 14.71 -0.38
CA LEU A 130 9.61 15.58 -0.36
C LEU A 130 9.30 16.05 1.07
N PHE A 131 9.48 15.19 2.07
CA PHE A 131 9.43 15.58 3.49
C PHE A 131 10.38 16.76 3.79
N ALA A 132 11.67 16.61 3.47
CA ALA A 132 12.68 17.63 3.73
C ALA A 132 12.37 18.92 2.96
N LEU A 133 11.88 18.84 1.71
CA LEU A 133 11.44 20.02 0.97
C LEU A 133 10.29 20.75 1.67
N THR A 134 9.24 20.05 2.12
CA THR A 134 8.12 20.66 2.85
C THR A 134 8.59 21.31 4.15
N VAL A 135 9.47 20.65 4.91
CA VAL A 135 10.02 21.21 6.16
C VAL A 135 10.88 22.45 5.90
N ILE A 136 11.67 22.48 4.82
CA ILE A 136 12.42 23.67 4.40
C ILE A 136 11.48 24.81 3.95
N VAL A 137 10.36 24.50 3.27
CA VAL A 137 9.34 25.51 2.94
C VAL A 137 8.71 26.07 4.22
N LEU A 138 8.31 25.21 5.16
CA LEU A 138 7.76 25.63 6.47
C LEU A 138 8.73 26.52 7.25
N TRP A 139 10.03 26.23 7.19
CA TRP A 139 11.07 27.05 7.83
C TRP A 139 11.18 28.48 7.24
N ILE A 140 10.91 28.65 5.94
CA ILE A 140 11.01 29.94 5.23
C ILE A 140 9.74 30.78 5.40
N LEU A 141 8.60 30.15 5.65
CA LEU A 141 7.31 30.83 5.83
C LEU A 141 7.27 31.69 7.10
N SER A 142 6.33 32.64 7.17
CA SER A 142 6.07 33.43 8.38
C SER A 142 5.52 32.56 9.51
N ASP A 143 5.46 33.08 10.74
CA ASP A 143 4.88 32.33 11.85
C ASP A 143 3.35 32.21 11.70
N ASP A 144 2.68 33.24 11.19
CA ASP A 144 1.26 33.21 10.82
C ASP A 144 0.96 32.11 9.78
N ASP A 145 1.79 32.01 8.72
CA ASP A 145 1.67 30.96 7.70
C ASP A 145 1.88 29.54 8.29
N LYS A 146 2.80 29.38 9.26
CA LYS A 146 3.03 28.08 9.94
C LYS A 146 1.81 27.66 10.76
N MET A 147 1.20 28.59 11.49
CA MET A 147 -0.05 28.36 12.22
C MET A 147 -1.18 28.00 11.25
N GLN A 148 -1.35 28.77 10.17
CA GLN A 148 -2.43 28.59 9.20
C GLN A 148 -2.35 27.25 8.44
N TYR A 149 -1.23 26.98 7.77
CA TYR A 149 -1.16 25.85 6.83
C TYR A 149 -0.81 24.52 7.48
N TYR A 150 -0.25 24.56 8.68
CA TYR A 150 0.33 23.41 9.34
C TYR A 150 0.00 23.30 10.84
N LEU A 151 -1.00 24.07 11.30
CA LEU A 151 -1.60 23.99 12.64
C LEU A 151 -0.57 23.93 13.78
N MET A 152 0.52 24.69 13.65
CA MET A 152 1.56 24.77 14.68
C MET A 152 1.07 25.65 15.83
N GLU A 153 1.02 25.12 17.05
CA GLU A 153 0.60 25.88 18.24
C GLU A 153 1.67 26.90 18.68
N GLU A 154 2.96 26.56 18.50
CA GLU A 154 4.13 27.35 18.94
C GLU A 154 5.12 27.52 17.76
N PRO A 155 4.75 28.26 16.69
CA PRO A 155 5.55 28.41 15.48
C PRO A 155 6.94 29.02 15.74
N GLU A 156 7.06 29.87 16.75
CA GLU A 156 8.30 30.54 17.15
C GLU A 156 9.36 29.57 17.71
N LYS A 157 8.96 28.35 18.10
CA LYS A 157 9.84 27.28 18.57
C LYS A 157 10.19 26.27 17.47
N PHE A 158 9.84 26.55 16.21
CA PHE A 158 10.13 25.68 15.09
C PHE A 158 11.64 25.56 14.84
N ASP A 159 12.18 24.34 15.02
CA ASP A 159 13.59 24.03 14.82
C ASP A 159 13.75 23.11 13.59
N LEU A 160 14.31 23.67 12.51
CA LEU A 160 14.54 22.95 11.25
C LEU A 160 15.34 21.66 11.44
N PHE A 161 16.37 21.67 12.29
CA PHE A 161 17.20 20.48 12.49
C PHE A 161 16.41 19.40 13.21
N LYS A 162 15.74 19.75 14.32
CA LYS A 162 14.91 18.81 15.10
C LYS A 162 13.83 18.16 14.24
N VAL A 163 13.09 18.93 13.45
CA VAL A 163 12.06 18.40 12.54
C VAL A 163 12.70 17.45 11.52
N LEU A 164 13.79 17.84 10.86
CA LEU A 164 14.50 17.00 9.88
C LEU A 164 15.10 15.71 10.47
N THR A 165 15.36 15.68 11.78
CA THR A 165 15.82 14.50 12.53
C THR A 165 14.69 13.72 13.22
N PHE A 166 13.42 14.07 12.99
CA PHE A 166 12.24 13.40 13.57
C PHE A 166 12.15 13.48 15.10
N ASP A 167 12.54 14.62 15.68
CA ASP A 167 12.40 14.91 17.10
C ASP A 167 10.93 14.81 17.58
N PHE A 168 10.73 14.33 18.81
CA PHE A 168 9.40 13.95 19.31
C PHE A 168 8.47 15.16 19.52
N ASP A 169 9.00 16.30 19.96
CA ASP A 169 8.22 17.48 20.31
C ASP A 169 7.86 18.33 19.09
N GLN A 170 8.53 18.08 17.95
CA GLN A 170 8.41 18.85 16.71
C GLN A 170 7.56 18.14 15.63
N ARG A 171 6.70 17.21 16.06
CA ARG A 171 5.83 16.38 15.19
C ARG A 171 4.53 17.09 14.80
N HIS A 172 4.64 18.30 14.25
CA HIS A 172 3.53 19.18 13.89
C HIS A 172 2.58 18.58 12.84
N PHE A 173 1.27 18.75 13.04
CA PHE A 173 0.21 18.29 12.12
C PHE A 173 0.49 16.87 11.60
N VAL A 174 0.41 16.62 10.30
CA VAL A 174 0.59 15.27 9.71
C VAL A 174 2.00 14.68 9.83
N LEU A 175 3.01 15.41 10.31
CA LEU A 175 4.38 14.88 10.42
C LEU A 175 4.51 13.78 11.47
N TRP A 176 3.59 13.69 12.44
CA TRP A 176 3.69 12.71 13.54
C TRP A 176 3.70 11.25 13.09
N THR A 177 3.19 10.95 11.90
CA THR A 177 3.15 9.59 11.35
C THR A 177 4.49 9.12 10.77
N LEU A 178 5.34 10.05 10.30
CA LEU A 178 6.59 9.73 9.62
C LEU A 178 7.64 9.05 10.53
N PRO A 179 7.90 9.52 11.78
CA PRO A 179 8.82 8.86 12.70
C PRO A 179 8.39 7.43 13.03
N LEU A 180 7.08 7.21 13.20
CA LEU A 180 6.49 5.90 13.49
C LEU A 180 6.72 4.94 12.30
N GLU A 181 6.39 5.39 11.08
CA GLU A 181 6.58 4.58 9.88
C GLU A 181 8.06 4.27 9.61
N ILE A 182 8.95 5.26 9.73
CA ILE A 182 10.40 5.09 9.54
C ILE A 182 10.98 4.13 10.58
N THR A 183 10.60 4.26 11.86
CA THR A 183 11.02 3.33 12.91
C THR A 183 10.56 1.92 12.61
N TYR A 184 9.32 1.75 12.12
CA TYR A 184 8.81 0.44 11.73
C TYR A 184 9.55 -0.17 10.52
N TYR A 185 10.10 0.64 9.60
CA TYR A 185 10.96 0.13 8.52
C TYR A 185 12.21 -0.59 9.03
N PHE A 186 12.76 -0.21 10.20
CA PHE A 186 13.88 -0.94 10.82
C PHE A 186 13.44 -2.25 11.49
N PHE A 187 12.19 -2.31 11.97
CA PHE A 187 11.62 -3.53 12.57
C PHE A 187 11.36 -4.64 11.53
N ILE A 188 10.88 -4.28 10.33
CA ILE A 188 10.47 -5.24 9.29
C ILE A 188 11.56 -6.29 8.94
N PRO A 189 12.83 -5.93 8.69
CA PRO A 189 13.87 -6.92 8.42
C PRO A 189 14.08 -7.93 9.56
N VAL A 190 14.03 -7.47 10.81
CA VAL A 190 14.18 -8.33 12.00
C VAL A 190 12.98 -9.26 12.13
N PHE A 191 11.77 -8.74 11.99
CA PHE A 191 10.51 -9.50 12.00
C PHE A 191 10.51 -10.61 10.93
N VAL A 192 10.85 -10.27 9.69
CA VAL A 192 10.90 -11.24 8.59
C VAL A 192 11.92 -12.35 8.84
N VAL A 193 13.13 -12.00 9.30
CA VAL A 193 14.16 -13.01 9.60
C VAL A 193 13.74 -13.90 10.77
N ALA A 194 13.07 -13.36 11.80
CA ALA A 194 12.53 -14.14 12.90
C ALA A 194 11.46 -15.15 12.42
N VAL A 195 10.46 -14.69 11.67
CA VAL A 195 9.39 -15.54 11.11
C VAL A 195 9.95 -16.63 10.18
N LEU A 196 10.96 -16.32 9.37
CA LEU A 196 11.61 -17.31 8.51
C LEU A 196 12.43 -18.33 9.31
N LYS A 197 13.10 -17.92 10.40
CA LYS A 197 13.79 -18.85 11.32
C LYS A 197 12.84 -19.82 12.03
N MET A 198 11.59 -19.43 12.30
CA MET A 198 10.57 -20.32 12.87
C MET A 198 10.11 -21.45 11.93
N ARG A 199 10.46 -21.40 10.62
CA ARG A 199 10.13 -22.40 9.60
C ARG A 199 8.64 -22.76 9.51
N GLU A 200 8.24 -23.87 10.12
CA GLU A 200 6.87 -24.41 10.15
C GLU A 200 6.10 -23.93 11.39
N TYR A 201 6.79 -23.55 12.46
CA TYR A 201 6.21 -23.12 13.74
C TYR A 201 5.80 -21.64 13.76
N TRP A 202 5.83 -20.94 12.62
CA TRP A 202 5.50 -19.51 12.50
C TRP A 202 4.11 -19.17 13.10
N TRP A 203 3.15 -20.08 12.98
CA TRP A 203 1.80 -19.92 13.50
C TRP A 203 1.74 -19.88 15.04
N ILE A 204 2.70 -20.50 15.74
CA ILE A 204 2.76 -20.52 17.22
C ILE A 204 2.98 -19.11 17.79
N SER A 205 3.80 -18.28 17.14
CA SER A 205 3.92 -16.87 17.52
C SER A 205 2.82 -16.01 16.91
N LEU A 206 2.39 -16.32 15.68
CA LEU A 206 1.44 -15.47 14.96
C LEU A 206 0.05 -15.47 15.61
N PHE A 207 -0.45 -16.61 16.10
CA PHE A 207 -1.77 -16.69 16.74
C PHE A 207 -1.90 -15.84 18.02
N PRO A 208 -1.04 -15.96 19.06
CA PRO A 208 -1.12 -15.12 20.24
C PRO A 208 -0.84 -13.64 19.94
N SER A 209 0.08 -13.34 19.01
CA SER A 209 0.26 -11.95 18.56
C SER A 209 -0.98 -11.37 17.87
N TYR A 210 -1.79 -12.19 17.19
CA TYR A 210 -3.02 -11.71 16.54
C TYR A 210 -4.13 -11.49 17.56
N ALA A 211 -4.26 -12.38 18.53
CA ALA A 211 -5.17 -12.19 19.67
C ALA A 211 -4.81 -10.93 20.47
N TRP A 212 -3.50 -10.66 20.67
CA TRP A 212 -3.00 -9.42 21.27
C TRP A 212 -3.35 -8.18 20.45
N ILE A 213 -3.19 -8.20 19.13
CA ILE A 213 -3.59 -7.08 18.25
C ILE A 213 -5.08 -6.79 18.35
N VAL A 214 -5.93 -7.83 18.39
CA VAL A 214 -7.38 -7.68 18.56
C VAL A 214 -7.71 -7.13 19.95
N TYR A 215 -7.01 -7.56 21.00
CA TYR A 215 -7.16 -7.03 22.35
C TYR A 215 -6.78 -5.55 22.42
N GLU A 216 -5.57 -5.18 22.01
CA GLU A 216 -5.13 -3.78 21.98
C GLU A 216 -6.08 -2.90 21.16
N GLY A 217 -6.54 -3.38 20.00
CA GLY A 217 -7.50 -2.66 19.15
C GLY A 217 -8.91 -2.48 19.74
N LEU A 218 -9.25 -3.18 20.83
CA LEU A 218 -10.55 -3.09 21.52
C LEU A 218 -10.47 -2.42 22.90
N TYR A 219 -9.29 -2.43 23.54
CA TYR A 219 -9.13 -2.02 24.93
C TYR A 219 -8.11 -0.88 25.14
N THR A 220 -7.25 -0.59 24.17
CA THR A 220 -6.19 0.42 24.32
C THR A 220 -6.59 1.77 23.72
N LEU A 221 -6.56 2.80 24.56
CA LEU A 221 -6.77 4.19 24.16
C LEU A 221 -5.64 4.68 23.25
N ARG A 222 -6.02 5.35 22.15
CA ARG A 222 -5.09 5.72 21.08
C ARG A 222 -5.47 7.07 20.46
N TRP A 223 -4.49 7.96 20.35
CA TRP A 223 -4.65 9.31 19.80
C TRP A 223 -3.51 9.68 18.85
N ASN A 224 -3.70 10.82 18.19
CA ASN A 224 -2.71 11.49 17.34
C ASN A 224 -1.44 11.76 18.18
N HIS A 225 -0.28 11.81 17.54
CA HIS A 225 1.02 12.12 18.18
C HIS A 225 1.48 11.16 19.31
N MET A 226 0.73 10.13 19.68
CA MET A 226 1.20 9.10 20.63
C MET A 226 2.41 8.31 20.09
N ASP A 227 3.09 7.61 21.00
CA ASP A 227 4.25 6.77 20.71
C ASP A 227 3.96 5.60 19.77
N LEU A 228 5.05 5.09 19.17
CA LEU A 228 4.98 3.89 18.32
C LEU A 228 4.35 2.68 19.04
N MET A 229 4.49 2.55 20.37
CA MET A 229 3.95 1.38 21.08
C MET A 229 2.41 1.29 20.98
N THR A 230 1.70 2.41 21.06
CA THR A 230 0.23 2.47 20.93
C THR A 230 -0.23 2.21 19.49
N HIS A 231 0.61 2.54 18.50
CA HIS A 231 0.33 2.33 17.08
C HIS A 231 0.92 1.03 16.50
N ALA A 232 1.78 0.33 17.25
CA ALA A 232 2.46 -0.89 16.84
C ALA A 232 1.49 -2.04 16.46
N PRO A 233 0.33 -2.24 17.12
CA PRO A 233 -0.65 -3.25 16.70
C PRO A 233 -1.12 -3.08 15.25
N THR A 234 -1.35 -1.84 14.79
CA THR A 234 -1.72 -1.51 13.41
C THR A 234 -0.64 -1.95 12.42
N PHE A 235 0.61 -1.54 12.65
CA PHE A 235 1.71 -1.92 11.77
C PHE A 235 1.95 -3.43 11.78
N LEU A 236 1.90 -4.06 12.95
CA LEU A 236 2.11 -5.50 13.13
C LEU A 236 1.02 -6.32 12.43
N ALA A 237 -0.24 -5.87 12.46
CA ALA A 237 -1.35 -6.50 11.72
C ALA A 237 -1.02 -6.60 10.21
N GLY A 238 -0.59 -5.51 9.57
CA GLY A 238 -0.21 -5.54 8.15
C GLY A 238 0.99 -6.45 7.85
N SER A 239 2.01 -6.48 8.72
CA SER A 239 3.12 -7.42 8.60
C SER A 239 2.71 -8.88 8.75
N MET A 240 1.80 -9.19 9.67
CA MET A 240 1.27 -10.54 9.87
C MET A 240 0.37 -10.97 8.71
N ALA A 241 -0.44 -10.06 8.17
CA ALA A 241 -1.22 -10.29 6.96
C ALA A 241 -0.32 -10.64 5.76
N ALA A 242 0.85 -10.00 5.64
CA ALA A 242 1.84 -10.35 4.63
C ALA A 242 2.44 -11.75 4.84
N VAL A 243 2.70 -12.15 6.08
CA VAL A 243 3.15 -13.52 6.41
C VAL A 243 2.08 -14.55 6.07
N ILE A 244 0.83 -14.32 6.49
CA ILE A 244 -0.32 -15.19 6.17
C ILE A 244 -0.43 -15.34 4.65
N PHE A 245 -0.49 -14.22 3.91
CA PHE A 245 -0.58 -14.27 2.44
C PHE A 245 0.59 -15.03 1.81
N VAL A 246 1.85 -14.74 2.17
CA VAL A 246 3.02 -15.39 1.56
C VAL A 246 3.05 -16.89 1.84
N LYS A 247 2.68 -17.33 3.06
CA LYS A 247 2.63 -18.75 3.44
C LYS A 247 1.45 -19.46 2.77
N SER A 248 0.27 -18.83 2.71
CA SER A 248 -0.92 -19.38 2.03
C SER A 248 -0.71 -19.51 0.52
N ASP A 249 -0.20 -18.46 -0.14
CA ASP A 249 0.13 -18.46 -1.57
C ASP A 249 1.13 -19.58 -1.93
N ALA A 250 2.17 -19.76 -1.09
CA ALA A 250 3.14 -20.84 -1.26
C ALA A 250 2.50 -22.24 -1.10
N TRP A 251 1.68 -22.45 -0.07
CA TRP A 251 0.99 -23.73 0.19
C TRP A 251 -0.04 -24.09 -0.90
N ILE A 252 -0.81 -23.11 -1.37
CA ILE A 252 -1.77 -23.29 -2.47
C ILE A 252 -1.03 -23.76 -3.73
N LYS A 253 0.12 -23.13 -4.03
CA LYS A 253 0.95 -23.47 -5.20
C LYS A 253 1.65 -24.83 -5.07
N SER A 254 2.23 -25.16 -3.92
CA SER A 254 2.90 -26.45 -3.71
C SER A 254 1.91 -27.62 -3.82
N ASN A 255 0.71 -27.45 -3.30
CA ASN A 255 -0.30 -28.51 -3.23
C ASN A 255 -1.25 -28.51 -4.43
N LYS A 256 -1.06 -27.59 -5.40
CA LYS A 256 -1.95 -27.36 -6.55
C LYS A 256 -3.42 -27.21 -6.14
N PHE A 257 -3.66 -26.56 -5.01
CA PHE A 257 -4.99 -26.44 -4.42
C PHE A 257 -5.89 -25.54 -5.28
N THR A 258 -7.10 -26.00 -5.57
CA THR A 258 -8.10 -25.25 -6.31
C THR A 258 -9.29 -24.93 -5.41
N PHE A 259 -9.72 -23.66 -5.41
CA PHE A 259 -10.89 -23.25 -4.64
C PHE A 259 -12.17 -23.86 -5.23
N ARG A 260 -12.87 -24.67 -4.45
CA ARG A 260 -14.20 -25.20 -4.79
C ARG A 260 -15.26 -24.08 -4.65
N PRO A 261 -16.41 -24.15 -5.33
CA PRO A 261 -17.49 -23.16 -5.19
C PRO A 261 -17.91 -22.90 -3.74
N LEU A 262 -17.96 -23.94 -2.90
CA LEU A 262 -18.25 -23.81 -1.47
C LEU A 262 -17.16 -23.03 -0.70
N HIS A 263 -15.88 -23.23 -1.05
CA HIS A 263 -14.77 -22.47 -0.45
C HIS A 263 -14.88 -20.99 -0.84
N LEU A 264 -15.17 -20.71 -2.11
CA LEU A 264 -15.40 -19.35 -2.59
C LEU A 264 -16.59 -18.70 -1.90
N LEU A 265 -17.72 -19.41 -1.74
CA LEU A 265 -18.90 -18.90 -1.03
C LEU A 265 -18.58 -18.54 0.43
N MET A 266 -17.85 -19.39 1.16
CA MET A 266 -17.41 -19.09 2.53
C MET A 266 -16.46 -17.90 2.57
N ILE A 267 -15.52 -17.78 1.62
CA ILE A 267 -14.62 -16.63 1.51
C ILE A 267 -15.41 -15.34 1.24
N ARG A 268 -16.43 -15.36 0.36
CA ARG A 268 -17.30 -14.20 0.11
C ARG A 268 -18.19 -13.82 1.29
N ALA A 269 -18.65 -14.80 2.07
CA ALA A 269 -19.38 -14.53 3.31
C ALA A 269 -18.48 -13.83 4.35
N ILE A 270 -17.24 -14.32 4.53
CA ILE A 270 -16.24 -13.70 5.41
C ILE A 270 -15.86 -12.30 4.92
N GLU A 271 -15.61 -12.12 3.62
CA GLU A 271 -15.32 -10.83 3.00
C GLU A 271 -16.44 -9.82 3.26
N SER A 272 -17.68 -10.20 2.95
CA SER A 272 -18.86 -9.34 3.12
C SER A 272 -19.07 -8.95 4.58
N LEU A 273 -18.97 -9.90 5.52
CA LEU A 273 -19.05 -9.64 6.95
C LEU A 273 -17.91 -8.71 7.43
N THR A 274 -16.70 -8.91 6.94
CA THR A 274 -15.53 -8.09 7.32
C THR A 274 -15.66 -6.66 6.81
N VAL A 275 -16.16 -6.46 5.58
CA VAL A 275 -16.46 -5.13 5.02
C VAL A 275 -17.58 -4.47 5.80
N LEU A 276 -18.61 -5.22 6.17
CA LEU A 276 -19.73 -4.73 6.96
C LEU A 276 -19.27 -4.25 8.35
N LEU A 277 -18.42 -5.04 9.03
CA LEU A 277 -17.81 -4.67 10.31
C LEU A 277 -16.82 -3.49 10.18
N LEU A 278 -16.01 -3.44 9.10
CA LEU A 278 -15.15 -2.30 8.79
C LEU A 278 -15.96 -1.00 8.68
N LEU A 279 -17.07 -1.02 7.93
CA LEU A 279 -17.96 0.13 7.80
C LEU A 279 -18.64 0.46 9.14
N SER A 280 -19.01 -0.54 9.95
CA SER A 280 -19.51 -0.30 11.32
C SER A 280 -18.49 0.48 12.16
N VAL A 281 -17.23 0.02 12.21
CA VAL A 281 -16.17 0.70 13.00
C VAL A 281 -15.85 2.08 12.43
N ALA A 282 -15.74 2.21 11.10
CA ALA A 282 -15.39 3.47 10.44
C ALA A 282 -16.51 4.52 10.45
N PHE A 283 -17.77 4.14 10.69
CA PHE A 283 -18.94 5.03 10.74
C PHE A 283 -19.72 4.86 12.06
N GLN A 284 -19.00 4.78 13.19
CA GLN A 284 -19.55 4.83 14.56
C GLN A 284 -20.76 3.91 14.82
N GLY A 285 -20.63 2.65 14.45
CA GLY A 285 -21.65 1.63 14.69
C GLY A 285 -22.79 1.64 13.69
N LEU A 286 -22.50 1.87 12.40
CA LEU A 286 -23.47 1.81 11.28
C LEU A 286 -24.34 0.54 11.26
N LEU A 287 -23.89 -0.58 11.85
CA LEU A 287 -24.71 -1.78 12.05
C LEU A 287 -25.41 -1.80 13.41
N PHE A 288 -24.71 -1.36 14.44
CA PHE A 288 -25.16 -1.50 15.82
C PHE A 288 -26.29 -0.50 16.16
N THR A 289 -26.31 0.65 15.49
CA THR A 289 -27.46 1.59 15.50
C THR A 289 -28.74 1.01 14.90
N TRP A 290 -28.65 -0.01 14.02
CA TRP A 290 -29.80 -0.57 13.28
C TRP A 290 -30.16 -2.02 13.64
N VAL A 291 -29.26 -2.78 14.28
CA VAL A 291 -29.40 -4.24 14.47
C VAL A 291 -29.28 -4.69 15.92
N HIS A 292 -28.29 -4.21 16.68
CA HIS A 292 -28.03 -4.63 18.06
C HIS A 292 -27.08 -3.67 18.78
N GLU A 293 -27.15 -3.52 20.10
CA GLU A 293 -26.19 -2.69 20.85
C GLU A 293 -24.73 -3.10 20.57
N ASN A 294 -23.83 -2.12 20.53
CA ASN A 294 -22.43 -2.38 20.22
C ASN A 294 -21.76 -3.09 21.40
N ILE A 295 -21.35 -4.33 21.18
CA ILE A 295 -20.70 -5.19 22.19
C ILE A 295 -19.20 -4.86 22.38
N THR A 296 -18.61 -3.98 21.55
CA THR A 296 -17.22 -3.54 21.78
C THR A 296 -17.17 -2.50 22.89
N PRO A 297 -16.12 -2.48 23.74
CA PRO A 297 -15.94 -1.43 24.74
C PRO A 297 -15.90 -0.04 24.10
N ASP A 298 -16.55 0.93 24.73
CA ASP A 298 -16.51 2.35 24.32
C ASP A 298 -15.22 3.00 24.84
N VAL A 299 -14.11 2.71 24.16
CA VAL A 299 -12.79 3.30 24.47
C VAL A 299 -12.62 4.58 23.66
N PRO A 300 -12.43 5.75 24.31
CA PRO A 300 -12.27 7.01 23.58
C PRO A 300 -10.91 7.04 22.86
N GLY A 301 -10.95 7.44 21.58
CA GLY A 301 -9.77 7.56 20.73
C GLY A 301 -10.03 7.20 19.27
N MET A 302 -8.96 6.94 18.53
CA MET A 302 -8.96 6.56 17.12
C MET A 302 -9.61 5.18 16.87
N PRO A 303 -10.58 5.04 15.95
CA PRO A 303 -11.17 3.75 15.59
C PRO A 303 -10.15 2.76 15.01
N PHE A 304 -10.15 1.51 15.49
CA PHE A 304 -9.19 0.49 15.07
C PHE A 304 -9.71 -0.36 13.89
N VAL A 305 -9.37 0.06 12.67
CA VAL A 305 -9.84 -0.61 11.44
C VAL A 305 -8.87 -1.69 10.92
N SER A 306 -7.67 -1.78 11.49
CA SER A 306 -6.53 -2.53 10.96
C SER A 306 -6.78 -4.02 10.72
N VAL A 307 -7.42 -4.71 11.68
CA VAL A 307 -7.73 -6.15 11.56
C VAL A 307 -8.68 -6.41 10.39
N HIS A 308 -9.71 -5.58 10.22
CA HIS A 308 -10.66 -5.72 9.10
C HIS A 308 -9.98 -5.47 7.74
N LEU A 309 -9.17 -4.41 7.65
CA LEU A 309 -8.38 -4.11 6.45
C LEU A 309 -7.44 -5.25 6.08
N THR A 310 -6.75 -5.85 7.06
CA THR A 310 -5.83 -6.97 6.79
C THR A 310 -6.51 -8.22 6.27
N ILE A 311 -7.68 -8.56 6.82
CA ILE A 311 -8.48 -9.71 6.37
C ILE A 311 -8.94 -9.47 4.91
N ILE A 312 -9.47 -8.29 4.60
CA ILE A 312 -9.89 -7.92 3.23
C ILE A 312 -8.71 -7.97 2.26
N ILE A 313 -7.54 -7.43 2.63
CA ILE A 313 -6.33 -7.48 1.81
C ILE A 313 -5.91 -8.93 1.54
N VAL A 314 -5.87 -9.81 2.55
CA VAL A 314 -5.48 -11.21 2.37
C VAL A 314 -6.50 -11.97 1.52
N VAL A 315 -7.80 -11.75 1.71
CA VAL A 315 -8.86 -12.35 0.89
C VAL A 315 -8.73 -11.92 -0.57
N GLU A 316 -8.61 -10.62 -0.85
CA GLU A 316 -8.52 -10.12 -2.23
C GLU A 316 -7.19 -10.47 -2.91
N MET A 317 -6.12 -10.69 -2.14
CA MET A 317 -4.85 -11.22 -2.66
C MET A 317 -4.90 -12.71 -3.04
N LEU A 318 -5.80 -13.50 -2.43
CA LEU A 318 -5.93 -14.94 -2.67
C LEU A 318 -7.08 -15.28 -3.64
N ALA A 319 -8.17 -14.50 -3.60
CA ALA A 319 -9.36 -14.67 -4.42
C ALA A 319 -10.01 -13.30 -4.72
N PRO A 320 -9.54 -12.55 -5.74
CA PRO A 320 -10.06 -11.22 -6.10
C PRO A 320 -11.58 -11.19 -6.37
N SER A 321 -12.28 -10.14 -5.94
CA SER A 321 -13.74 -9.96 -6.03
C SER A 321 -14.18 -8.76 -6.88
N CYS A 322 -15.35 -8.17 -6.61
CA CYS A 322 -15.71 -6.83 -7.07
C CYS A 322 -14.95 -5.71 -6.32
N ILE A 323 -14.47 -5.96 -5.10
CA ILE A 323 -13.82 -4.96 -4.24
C ILE A 323 -12.46 -4.56 -4.81
N SER A 324 -11.58 -5.53 -5.10
CA SER A 324 -10.33 -5.25 -5.82
C SER A 324 -10.58 -4.54 -7.14
N ARG A 325 -11.53 -5.01 -7.97
CA ARG A 325 -11.89 -4.37 -9.24
C ARG A 325 -12.36 -2.92 -9.08
N MET A 326 -13.11 -2.61 -8.02
CA MET A 326 -13.51 -1.22 -7.68
C MET A 326 -12.29 -0.36 -7.34
N PHE A 327 -11.38 -0.86 -6.50
CA PHE A 327 -10.13 -0.16 -6.17
C PHE A 327 -9.12 -0.11 -7.34
N GLU A 328 -9.26 -0.96 -8.35
CA GLU A 328 -8.48 -0.88 -9.60
C GLU A 328 -8.95 0.25 -10.55
N TRP A 329 -9.98 1.00 -10.17
CA TRP A 329 -10.40 2.19 -10.92
C TRP A 329 -9.26 3.21 -11.06
N SER A 330 -9.11 3.78 -12.25
CA SER A 330 -7.99 4.63 -12.63
C SER A 330 -7.86 5.88 -11.75
N MET A 331 -8.99 6.47 -11.34
CA MET A 331 -9.01 7.61 -10.42
C MET A 331 -8.38 7.25 -9.07
N LEU A 332 -8.88 6.22 -8.39
CA LEU A 332 -8.38 5.80 -7.08
C LEU A 332 -6.90 5.41 -7.15
N ARG A 333 -6.48 4.67 -8.19
CA ARG A 333 -5.05 4.34 -8.40
C ARG A 333 -4.17 5.56 -8.66
N TYR A 334 -4.72 6.62 -9.28
CA TYR A 334 -3.97 7.86 -9.48
C TYR A 334 -3.79 8.61 -8.15
N TRP A 335 -4.85 8.78 -7.37
CA TRP A 335 -4.77 9.32 -6.00
C TRP A 335 -3.80 8.51 -5.13
N GLY A 336 -3.81 7.18 -5.24
CA GLY A 336 -2.87 6.28 -4.56
C GLY A 336 -1.42 6.39 -5.00
N LYS A 337 -1.17 6.80 -6.25
CA LYS A 337 0.16 7.04 -6.79
C LYS A 337 0.76 8.34 -6.23
N VAL A 338 -0.05 9.40 -6.10
CA VAL A 338 0.36 10.70 -5.55
C VAL A 338 0.06 10.84 -4.05
N SER A 339 -0.38 9.76 -3.37
CA SER A 339 -0.98 9.82 -2.02
C SER A 339 -0.07 10.43 -0.97
N PHE A 340 1.25 10.23 -1.06
CA PHE A 340 2.21 10.82 -0.15
C PHE A 340 2.33 12.34 -0.33
N SER A 341 2.26 12.81 -1.59
CA SER A 341 2.22 14.24 -1.91
C SER A 341 0.89 14.89 -1.49
N VAL A 342 -0.23 14.16 -1.56
CA VAL A 342 -1.53 14.60 -1.00
C VAL A 342 -1.45 14.70 0.52
N TYR A 343 -1.00 13.61 1.17
CA TYR A 343 -0.90 13.52 2.62
C TYR A 343 -0.05 14.64 3.24
N LEU A 344 1.06 15.01 2.59
CA LEU A 344 1.96 16.02 3.13
C LEU A 344 1.58 17.47 2.78
N LEU A 345 0.85 17.72 1.68
CA LEU A 345 0.67 19.08 1.14
C LEU A 345 -0.76 19.60 1.18
N HIS A 346 -1.76 18.80 1.57
CA HIS A 346 -3.15 19.25 1.55
C HIS A 346 -3.43 20.43 2.48
N GLY A 347 -2.73 20.57 3.61
CA GLY A 347 -2.89 21.71 4.53
C GLY A 347 -2.72 23.08 3.85
N PHE A 348 -1.73 23.21 2.96
CA PHE A 348 -1.48 24.42 2.16
C PHE A 348 -2.66 24.84 1.26
N VAL A 349 -3.53 23.90 0.90
CA VAL A 349 -4.70 24.15 0.05
C VAL A 349 -5.98 24.25 0.87
N ILE A 350 -6.17 23.36 1.85
CA ILE A 350 -7.40 23.30 2.64
C ILE A 350 -7.55 24.53 3.53
N TYR A 351 -6.47 24.96 4.19
CA TYR A 351 -6.49 26.07 5.14
C TYR A 351 -6.19 27.44 4.51
N ASN A 352 -6.01 27.50 3.19
CA ASN A 352 -5.83 28.77 2.49
C ASN A 352 -7.11 29.61 2.54
N GLU A 353 -7.00 30.86 3.02
CA GLU A 353 -8.14 31.77 3.19
C GLU A 353 -8.89 32.07 1.89
N THR A 354 -8.21 32.20 0.75
CA THR A 354 -8.85 32.51 -0.55
C THR A 354 -9.74 31.36 -1.03
N ILE A 355 -9.50 30.14 -0.54
CA ILE A 355 -10.32 28.97 -0.81
C ILE A 355 -11.41 28.84 0.26
N SER A 356 -11.04 28.90 1.53
CA SER A 356 -11.99 28.73 2.65
C SER A 356 -13.03 29.84 2.79
N SER A 357 -12.74 31.06 2.32
CA SER A 357 -13.67 32.20 2.33
C SER A 357 -14.69 32.22 1.18
N GLN A 358 -14.61 31.31 0.21
CA GLN A 358 -15.57 31.30 -0.91
C GLN A 358 -16.99 30.99 -0.39
N PRO A 359 -18.02 31.74 -0.79
CA PRO A 359 -19.37 31.58 -0.22
C PRO A 359 -20.03 30.27 -0.64
N SER A 360 -19.85 29.85 -1.90
CA SER A 360 -20.40 28.60 -2.42
C SER A 360 -19.64 27.40 -1.88
N TYR A 361 -20.39 26.50 -1.22
CA TYR A 361 -19.90 25.21 -0.75
C TYR A 361 -19.28 24.37 -1.88
N TYR A 362 -19.98 24.25 -3.01
CA TYR A 362 -19.49 23.44 -4.13
C TYR A 362 -18.20 24.01 -4.72
N ASP A 363 -18.05 25.34 -4.76
CA ASP A 363 -16.86 26.00 -5.29
C ASP A 363 -15.64 25.66 -4.42
N ARG A 364 -15.76 25.75 -3.09
CA ARG A 364 -14.71 25.34 -2.13
C ARG A 364 -14.28 23.89 -2.35
N VAL A 365 -15.25 23.02 -2.59
CA VAL A 365 -15.05 21.57 -2.73
C VAL A 365 -14.33 21.23 -4.02
N PHE A 366 -14.80 21.75 -5.15
CA PHE A 366 -14.13 21.58 -6.43
C PHE A 366 -12.76 22.25 -6.44
N ALA A 367 -12.61 23.44 -5.85
CA ALA A 367 -11.32 24.12 -5.70
C ALA A 367 -10.33 23.31 -4.88
N ARG A 368 -10.69 22.85 -3.66
CA ARG A 368 -9.80 22.03 -2.82
C ARG A 368 -9.41 20.73 -3.51
N ILE A 369 -10.36 19.99 -4.09
CA ILE A 369 -10.06 18.72 -4.80
C ILE A 369 -9.12 18.97 -5.99
N ALA A 370 -9.41 19.98 -6.82
CA ALA A 370 -8.60 20.29 -7.99
C ALA A 370 -7.20 20.79 -7.62
N LEU A 371 -7.09 21.69 -6.65
CA LEU A 371 -5.82 22.30 -6.24
C LEU A 371 -4.94 21.36 -5.42
N VAL A 372 -5.51 20.53 -4.53
CA VAL A 372 -4.76 19.43 -3.88
C VAL A 372 -4.23 18.48 -4.94
N LEU A 373 -5.07 18.04 -5.87
CA LEU A 373 -4.65 17.09 -6.91
C LEU A 373 -3.58 17.70 -7.85
N LEU A 374 -3.70 18.98 -8.20
CA LEU A 374 -2.74 19.72 -9.03
C LEU A 374 -1.39 19.89 -8.30
N LEU A 375 -1.41 20.38 -7.05
CA LEU A 375 -0.22 20.54 -6.23
C LEU A 375 0.50 19.22 -6.02
N SER A 376 -0.22 18.17 -5.61
CA SER A 376 0.33 16.83 -5.39
C SER A 376 0.81 16.17 -6.68
N THR A 377 0.19 16.45 -7.83
CA THR A 377 0.67 15.98 -9.14
C THR A 377 1.98 16.68 -9.52
N ALA A 378 2.05 18.01 -9.35
CA ALA A 378 3.24 18.78 -9.66
C ALA A 378 4.44 18.34 -8.81
N THR A 379 4.28 18.23 -7.49
CA THR A 379 5.34 17.80 -6.58
C THR A 379 5.69 16.32 -6.72
N TYR A 380 4.72 15.44 -7.02
CA TYR A 380 5.02 14.06 -7.40
C TYR A 380 5.93 13.99 -8.62
N HIS A 381 5.66 14.78 -9.67
CA HIS A 381 6.44 14.76 -10.90
C HIS A 381 7.80 15.48 -10.76
N ALA A 382 7.89 16.53 -9.94
CA ALA A 382 9.10 17.31 -9.73
C ALA A 382 10.08 16.70 -8.70
N VAL A 383 9.58 16.01 -7.66
CA VAL A 383 10.40 15.57 -6.51
C VAL A 383 10.30 14.06 -6.29
N GLU A 384 9.08 13.53 -6.13
CA GLU A 384 8.87 12.14 -5.71
C GLU A 384 9.34 11.14 -6.78
N ARG A 385 8.94 11.35 -8.04
CA ARG A 385 9.29 10.47 -9.16
C ARG A 385 10.78 10.52 -9.51
N PRO A 386 11.46 11.67 -9.62
CA PRO A 386 12.91 11.71 -9.80
C PRO A 386 13.67 11.00 -8.68
N SER A 387 13.24 11.15 -7.42
CA SER A 387 13.83 10.46 -6.28
C SER A 387 13.68 8.94 -6.37
N GLN A 388 12.49 8.44 -6.74
CA GLN A 388 12.26 7.01 -6.97
C GLN A 388 13.08 6.46 -8.14
N LEU A 389 13.31 7.26 -9.20
CA LEU A 389 14.20 6.88 -10.29
C LEU A 389 15.66 6.79 -9.83
N LEU A 390 16.13 7.73 -9.00
CA LEU A 390 17.45 7.69 -8.38
C LEU A 390 17.66 6.43 -7.53
N ALA A 391 16.68 6.05 -6.70
CA ALA A 391 16.70 4.77 -5.99
C ALA A 391 16.80 3.57 -6.95
N GLY A 392 16.09 3.61 -8.08
CA GLY A 392 16.18 2.59 -9.13
C GLY A 392 17.56 2.49 -9.79
N TYR A 393 18.27 3.62 -9.96
CA TYR A 393 19.67 3.61 -10.42
C TYR A 393 20.59 3.01 -9.37
N ILE A 394 20.42 3.34 -8.08
CA ILE A 394 21.17 2.76 -6.96
C ILE A 394 20.95 1.24 -6.89
N THR A 395 19.71 0.74 -7.01
CA THR A 395 19.42 -0.71 -7.10
C THR A 395 20.23 -1.39 -8.20
N ARG A 396 20.28 -0.81 -9.41
CA ARG A 396 21.04 -1.36 -10.54
C ARG A 396 22.54 -1.34 -10.29
N TYR A 397 23.05 -0.31 -9.61
CA TYR A 397 24.46 -0.20 -9.25
C TYR A 397 24.86 -1.27 -8.21
N LEU A 398 24.08 -1.43 -7.13
CA LEU A 398 24.31 -2.47 -6.13
C LEU A 398 24.26 -3.88 -6.74
N ALA A 399 23.30 -4.14 -7.63
CA ALA A 399 23.20 -5.42 -8.34
C ALA A 399 24.40 -5.70 -9.28
N LYS A 400 24.98 -4.66 -9.90
CA LYS A 400 26.22 -4.81 -10.68
C LYS A 400 27.41 -5.14 -9.77
N GLN A 401 27.53 -4.50 -8.61
CA GLN A 401 28.60 -4.85 -7.66
C GLN A 401 28.42 -6.26 -7.08
N GLU A 402 27.20 -6.74 -6.88
CA GLU A 402 26.91 -8.12 -6.48
C GLU A 402 27.35 -9.15 -7.53
N THR A 403 27.30 -8.81 -8.83
CA THR A 403 27.63 -9.74 -9.93
C THR A 403 29.09 -9.69 -10.40
N MET A 404 29.88 -8.73 -9.89
CA MET A 404 31.32 -8.59 -10.18
C MET A 404 32.22 -9.25 -9.11
N GLN A 405 31.63 -9.97 -8.15
CA GLN A 405 32.30 -10.65 -7.03
C GLN A 405 31.76 -12.08 -6.87
#